data_AF-A0A941RZ33-F1
#
_entry.id   AF-A0A941RZ33-F1
#
_cell.length_a   1.000
_cell.length_b   1.000
_cell.length_c   1.000
_cell.angle_alpha   90.00
_cell.angle_beta   90.00
_cell.angle_gamma   90.00
#
_symmetry.space_group_name_H-M   'P 1'
#
loop_
_entity.id
_entity.type
_entity.pdbx_description
1 polymer ?
#
loop_
_entity_poly.entity_id
_entity_poly.type
_entity_poly.pdbx_seq_one_letter_code
_entity_poly.pdbx_strand_id
1 'polypeptide(L)'
;MFNRHSSPIVRFVVLGLVALSPVALCSPLAYCADLPTRTIDLGDGVQIEFILVPAGSFTQGSASTEPDRNADESSRQVTLSEPFYLAKTEITRRQFARFVAATRYQTESEKGPSGGFGLENGNLVQKGPYNWRNPGFSQTDDHHVVLVTW
;
A
#
# COMPACT_ATOMS: atom_id res chain seq x y z
N MET A 1 23.54 38.21 85.06
CA MET A 1 22.89 36.90 85.23
C MET A 1 22.70 36.32 83.83
N PHE A 2 23.32 35.16 83.61
CA PHE A 2 23.33 34.29 82.43
C PHE A 2 23.98 34.74 81.11
N ASN A 3 24.71 33.75 80.59
CA ASN A 3 25.76 33.69 79.58
C ASN A 3 25.35 32.56 78.61
N ARG A 4 25.72 32.67 77.31
CA ARG A 4 26.00 31.61 76.29
C ARG A 4 25.65 32.15 74.89
N HIS A 5 26.62 32.37 73.99
CA HIS A 5 27.41 31.45 73.15
C HIS A 5 26.74 31.07 71.80
N SER A 6 27.58 31.17 70.75
CA SER A 6 27.59 30.39 69.49
C SER A 6 26.95 31.00 68.22
N SER A 7 27.82 31.45 67.31
CA SER A 7 27.67 31.36 65.84
C SER A 7 28.27 30.01 65.34
N PRO A 8 28.26 29.62 64.05
CA PRO A 8 27.51 30.07 62.86
C PRO A 8 26.80 28.89 62.14
N ILE A 9 26.15 29.09 60.98
CA ILE A 9 26.18 28.20 59.80
C ILE A 9 25.37 28.87 58.68
N VAL A 10 26.08 29.22 57.60
CA VAL A 10 25.52 29.64 56.31
C VAL A 10 25.12 28.38 55.55
N ARG A 11 23.84 28.22 55.22
CA ARG A 11 23.38 27.21 54.26
C ARG A 11 23.10 27.90 52.93
N PHE A 12 24.02 27.74 51.98
CA PHE A 12 23.74 27.99 50.57
C PHE A 12 22.82 26.90 50.06
N VAL A 13 21.58 27.25 49.73
CA VAL A 13 20.69 26.40 48.93
C VAL A 13 20.90 26.80 47.48
N VAL A 14 21.63 25.97 46.72
CA VAL A 14 21.69 26.06 45.27
C VAL A 14 20.41 25.42 44.72
N LEU A 15 19.43 26.23 44.35
CA LEU A 15 18.29 25.78 43.55
C LEU A 15 18.76 25.64 42.10
N GLY A 16 19.07 24.41 41.68
CA GLY A 16 19.31 24.10 40.27
C GLY A 16 17.98 24.10 39.51
N LEU A 17 17.80 25.08 38.63
CA LEU A 17 16.68 25.13 37.70
C LEU A 17 16.99 24.23 36.50
N VAL A 18 16.43 23.02 36.47
CA VAL A 18 16.46 22.16 35.28
C VAL A 18 15.45 22.72 34.29
N ALA A 19 15.93 23.44 33.28
CA ALA A 19 15.11 23.84 32.13
C ALA A 19 14.77 22.58 31.32
N LEU A 20 13.54 22.09 31.47
CA LEU A 20 12.97 21.05 30.63
C LEU A 20 12.69 21.69 29.26
N SER A 21 13.66 21.62 28.34
CA SER A 21 13.41 21.99 26.95
C SER A 21 12.42 20.97 26.36
N PRO A 22 11.27 21.36 25.79
CA PRO A 22 10.43 20.43 25.10
C PRO A 22 11.17 20.08 23.80
N VAL A 23 11.82 18.91 23.80
CA VAL A 23 12.17 18.26 22.54
C VAL A 23 10.84 18.02 21.85
N ALA A 24 10.50 18.88 20.89
CA ALA A 24 9.40 18.66 19.99
C ALA A 24 9.73 17.37 19.22
N LEU A 25 9.20 16.26 19.71
CA LEU A 25 9.09 15.01 18.97
C LEU A 25 8.23 15.33 17.74
N CYS A 26 8.89 15.74 16.67
CA CYS A 26 8.33 15.65 15.35
C CYS A 26 8.21 14.16 15.05
N SER A 27 7.09 13.55 15.45
CA SER A 27 6.79 12.15 15.15
C SER A 27 6.34 12.08 13.69
N PRO A 28 7.11 11.51 12.75
CA PRO A 28 6.66 11.37 11.36
C PRO A 28 5.61 10.25 11.18
N LEU A 29 5.14 9.62 12.26
CA LEU A 29 4.34 8.40 12.20
C LEU A 29 2.82 8.60 12.34
N ALA A 30 2.34 9.83 12.53
CA ALA A 30 0.90 10.10 12.65
C ALA A 30 0.14 10.11 11.30
N TYR A 31 0.80 9.88 10.18
CA TYR A 31 0.18 9.98 8.85
C TYR A 31 -0.41 8.65 8.32
N CYS A 32 -0.20 7.52 9.01
CA CYS A 32 -0.51 6.20 8.45
C CYS A 32 -1.87 5.59 8.82
N ALA A 33 -2.77 6.25 9.54
CA ALA A 33 -3.92 5.55 10.15
C ALA A 33 -5.32 5.89 9.63
N ASP A 34 -5.54 6.90 8.77
CA ASP A 34 -6.92 7.23 8.35
C ASP A 34 -7.01 7.98 7.01
N LEU A 35 -6.35 7.47 5.97
CA LEU A 35 -6.51 8.07 4.64
C LEU A 35 -7.96 7.89 4.17
N PRO A 36 -8.61 8.92 3.62
CA PRO A 36 -9.99 8.83 3.16
C PRO A 36 -10.21 7.64 2.24
N THR A 37 -11.25 6.86 2.51
CA THR A 37 -11.66 5.76 1.65
C THR A 37 -12.87 6.15 0.81
N ARG A 38 -13.00 5.52 -0.35
CA ARG A 38 -14.19 5.57 -1.20
C ARG A 38 -14.58 4.17 -1.60
N THR A 39 -15.87 3.90 -1.59
CA THR A 39 -16.39 2.60 -2.01
C THR A 39 -17.22 2.77 -3.27
N ILE A 40 -16.95 1.93 -4.27
CA ILE A 40 -17.76 1.79 -5.47
C ILE A 40 -18.56 0.50 -5.35
N ASP A 41 -19.89 0.60 -5.39
CA ASP A 41 -20.80 -0.54 -5.41
C ASP A 41 -20.95 -1.08 -6.85
N LEU A 42 -20.75 -2.38 -7.04
CA LEU A 42 -20.92 -3.11 -8.30
C LEU A 42 -22.24 -3.91 -8.34
N GLY A 43 -23.08 -3.77 -7.32
CA GLY A 43 -24.33 -4.49 -7.11
C GLY A 43 -24.14 -5.87 -6.47
N ASP A 44 -25.24 -6.43 -5.99
CA ASP A 44 -25.32 -7.75 -5.35
C ASP A 44 -24.34 -7.94 -4.18
N GLY A 45 -24.11 -6.87 -3.40
CA GLY A 45 -23.23 -6.88 -2.24
C GLY A 45 -21.73 -6.91 -2.58
N VAL A 46 -21.36 -6.69 -3.84
CA VAL A 46 -19.97 -6.67 -4.29
C VAL A 46 -19.52 -5.22 -4.46
N GLN A 47 -18.42 -4.86 -3.80
CA GLN A 47 -17.89 -3.51 -3.79
C GLN A 47 -16.38 -3.48 -4.01
N ILE A 48 -15.86 -2.33 -4.46
CA ILE A 48 -14.42 -2.04 -4.52
C ILE A 48 -14.13 -0.91 -3.53
N GLU A 49 -13.22 -1.14 -2.60
CA GLU A 49 -12.69 -0.11 -1.71
C GLU A 49 -11.46 0.54 -2.33
N PHE A 50 -11.46 1.87 -2.38
CA PHE A 50 -10.36 2.70 -2.82
C PHE A 50 -9.83 3.51 -1.64
N ILE A 51 -8.52 3.72 -1.62
CA ILE A 51 -7.81 4.58 -0.67
C ILE A 51 -7.30 5.82 -1.39
N LEU A 52 -7.34 6.98 -0.73
CA LEU A 52 -6.72 8.20 -1.25
C LEU A 52 -5.20 8.10 -1.12
N VAL A 53 -4.50 8.08 -2.24
CA VAL A 53 -3.05 8.30 -2.31
C VAL A 53 -2.81 9.81 -2.38
N PRO A 54 -2.15 10.41 -1.38
CA PRO A 54 -1.93 11.85 -1.35
C PRO A 54 -0.88 12.29 -2.37
N ALA A 55 -0.93 13.56 -2.75
CA ALA A 55 0.17 14.20 -3.46
C ALA A 55 1.45 14.15 -2.61
N GLY A 56 2.59 13.99 -3.27
CA GLY A 56 3.87 13.85 -2.57
C GLY A 56 4.98 13.41 -3.50
N SER A 57 6.18 13.29 -2.93
CA SER A 57 7.35 12.82 -3.68
C SER A 57 7.96 11.60 -3.01
N PHE A 58 8.44 10.67 -3.83
CA PHE A 58 9.11 9.46 -3.40
C PHE A 58 10.21 9.06 -4.39
N THR A 59 11.11 8.18 -3.95
CA THR A 59 12.15 7.61 -4.81
C THR A 59 11.62 6.34 -5.47
N GLN A 60 11.62 6.28 -6.80
CA GLN A 60 11.24 5.10 -7.58
C GLN A 60 12.47 4.46 -8.22
N GLY A 61 12.52 3.13 -8.25
CA GLY A 61 13.62 2.34 -8.82
C GLY A 61 14.57 1.81 -7.75
N SER A 62 15.54 1.01 -8.17
CA SER A 62 16.53 0.36 -7.32
C SER A 62 17.81 1.18 -7.22
N ALA A 63 18.52 1.03 -6.10
CA ALA A 63 19.80 1.67 -5.91
C ALA A 63 20.81 1.12 -6.94
N SER A 64 21.79 1.93 -7.37
CA SER A 64 22.76 1.48 -8.37
C SER A 64 23.59 0.26 -7.93
N THR A 65 23.65 0.03 -6.62
CA THR A 65 24.38 -1.06 -5.95
C THR A 65 23.50 -2.26 -5.56
N GLU A 66 22.20 -2.23 -5.86
CA GLU A 66 21.30 -3.33 -5.53
C GLU A 66 21.62 -4.56 -6.38
N PRO A 67 21.84 -5.75 -5.77
CA PRO A 67 22.04 -6.99 -6.53
C PRO A 67 20.85 -7.29 -7.44
N ASP A 68 21.11 -7.92 -8.59
CA ASP A 68 20.09 -8.39 -9.54
C ASP A 68 19.18 -7.31 -10.18
N ARG A 69 19.52 -6.02 -10.04
CA ARG A 69 18.82 -4.93 -10.75
C ARG A 69 18.96 -5.03 -12.27
N ASN A 70 17.89 -4.67 -12.98
CA ASN A 70 17.92 -4.44 -14.41
C ASN A 70 18.33 -3.01 -14.77
N ALA A 71 18.71 -2.79 -16.03
CA ALA A 71 19.19 -1.49 -16.53
C ALA A 71 18.12 -0.38 -16.45
N ASP A 72 16.84 -0.74 -16.55
CA ASP A 72 15.68 0.14 -16.52
C ASP A 72 15.19 0.50 -15.11
N GLU A 73 15.84 -0.03 -14.07
CA GLU A 73 15.44 0.21 -12.68
C GLU A 73 16.15 1.41 -12.04
N SER A 74 16.83 2.26 -12.82
CA SER A 74 17.59 3.41 -12.29
C SER A 74 16.74 4.30 -11.38
N SER A 75 17.25 4.51 -10.15
CA SER A 75 16.60 5.34 -9.13
C SER A 75 16.36 6.78 -9.59
N ARG A 76 15.16 7.31 -9.35
CA ARG A 76 14.77 8.70 -9.65
C ARG A 76 13.76 9.24 -8.64
N GLN A 77 13.74 10.56 -8.47
CA GLN A 77 12.68 11.23 -7.72
C GLN A 77 11.41 11.34 -8.57
N VAL A 78 10.28 10.89 -8.03
CA VAL A 78 8.97 11.00 -8.65
C VAL A 78 8.09 11.88 -7.77
N THR A 79 7.32 12.77 -8.39
CA THR A 79 6.34 13.62 -7.72
C THR A 79 4.95 13.34 -8.26
N LEU A 80 4.04 12.95 -7.38
CA LEU A 80 2.61 12.93 -7.61
C LEU A 80 2.09 14.34 -7.31
N SER A 81 1.78 15.12 -8.34
CA SER A 81 1.38 16.53 -8.19
C SER A 81 -0.02 16.70 -7.58
N GLU A 82 -0.85 15.68 -7.70
CA GLU A 82 -2.23 15.66 -7.22
C GLU A 82 -2.55 14.35 -6.52
N PRO A 83 -3.44 14.35 -5.52
CA PRO A 83 -3.90 13.13 -4.89
C PRO A 83 -4.85 12.37 -5.84
N PHE A 84 -4.88 11.04 -5.72
CA PHE A 84 -5.79 10.19 -6.50
C PHE A 84 -6.24 8.97 -5.69
N TYR A 85 -7.36 8.36 -6.09
CA TYR A 85 -7.84 7.13 -5.45
C TYR A 85 -7.25 5.90 -6.14
N LEU A 86 -6.72 4.97 -5.35
CA LEU A 86 -6.22 3.67 -5.83
C LEU A 86 -7.02 2.55 -5.17
N ALA A 87 -7.35 1.50 -5.93
CA ALA A 87 -8.00 0.32 -5.36
C ALA A 87 -7.10 -0.26 -4.26
N LYS A 88 -7.70 -0.58 -3.10
CA LYS A 88 -6.96 -1.05 -1.93
C LYS A 88 -6.29 -2.41 -2.13
N THR A 89 -6.86 -3.24 -3.01
CA THR A 89 -6.36 -4.57 -3.39
C THR A 89 -6.44 -4.73 -4.90
N GLU A 90 -5.79 -5.75 -5.45
CA GLU A 90 -6.11 -6.20 -6.80
C GLU A 90 -7.60 -6.54 -6.94
N ILE A 91 -8.11 -6.41 -8.16
CA ILE A 91 -9.51 -6.71 -8.48
C ILE A 91 -9.74 -8.21 -8.35
N THR A 92 -10.75 -8.59 -7.58
CA THR A 92 -11.11 -9.99 -7.35
C THR A 92 -11.90 -10.57 -8.52
N ARG A 93 -11.93 -11.90 -8.62
CA ARG A 93 -12.77 -12.61 -9.59
C ARG A 93 -14.24 -12.25 -9.45
N ARG A 94 -14.75 -12.07 -8.23
CA ARG A 94 -16.15 -11.65 -8.00
C ARG A 94 -16.41 -10.25 -8.56
N GLN A 95 -15.51 -9.29 -8.30
CA GLN A 95 -15.65 -7.92 -8.79
C GLN A 95 -15.58 -7.87 -10.32
N PHE A 96 -14.64 -8.59 -10.94
CA PHE A 96 -14.55 -8.67 -12.41
C PHE A 96 -15.79 -9.35 -13.01
N ALA A 97 -16.33 -10.38 -12.37
CA ALA A 97 -17.55 -11.04 -12.80
C ALA A 97 -18.77 -10.09 -12.82
N ARG A 98 -18.86 -9.13 -11.89
CA ARG A 98 -19.88 -8.06 -11.93
C ARG A 98 -19.75 -7.20 -13.18
N PHE A 99 -18.53 -6.77 -13.50
CA PHE A 99 -18.25 -6.01 -14.72
C PHE A 99 -18.65 -6.78 -15.98
N VAL A 100 -18.24 -8.05 -16.10
CA VAL A 100 -18.59 -8.90 -17.25
C VAL A 100 -20.09 -9.12 -17.34
N ALA A 101 -20.78 -9.36 -16.22
CA ALA A 101 -22.23 -9.53 -16.19
C ALA A 101 -22.97 -8.28 -16.66
N ALA A 102 -22.54 -7.10 -16.20
CA ALA A 102 -23.17 -5.82 -16.51
C ALA A 102 -22.96 -5.38 -17.97
N THR A 103 -21.79 -5.68 -18.54
CA THR A 103 -21.38 -5.16 -19.86
C THR A 103 -21.45 -6.20 -20.99
N ARG A 104 -21.57 -7.48 -20.63
CA ARG A 104 -21.38 -8.63 -21.55
C ARG A 104 -19.98 -8.66 -22.17
N TYR A 105 -18.99 -8.08 -21.48
CA TYR A 105 -17.61 -8.07 -21.94
C TYR A 105 -17.06 -9.49 -22.10
N GLN A 106 -16.36 -9.72 -23.21
CA GLN A 106 -15.56 -10.92 -23.46
C GLN A 106 -14.09 -10.51 -23.45
N THR A 107 -13.25 -11.23 -22.70
CA THR A 107 -11.80 -10.95 -22.68
C THR A 107 -11.16 -11.37 -24.00
N GLU A 108 -9.97 -10.85 -24.28
CA GLU A 108 -9.20 -11.28 -25.45
C GLU A 108 -8.86 -12.78 -25.40
N SER A 109 -8.64 -13.33 -24.20
CA SER A 109 -8.47 -14.77 -23.97
C SER A 109 -9.74 -15.60 -24.24
N GLU A 110 -10.92 -14.98 -24.32
CA GLU A 110 -12.17 -15.64 -24.72
C GLU A 110 -12.46 -15.51 -26.23
N LYS A 111 -12.04 -14.40 -26.86
CA LYS A 111 -12.28 -14.13 -28.29
C LYS A 111 -11.28 -14.82 -29.21
N GLY A 112 -10.01 -14.81 -28.81
CA GLY A 112 -8.91 -15.26 -29.66
C GLY A 112 -8.80 -16.78 -29.75
N PRO A 113 -8.29 -17.34 -30.87
CA PRO A 113 -8.14 -18.79 -31.03
C PRO A 113 -7.11 -19.40 -30.07
N SER A 114 -6.18 -18.59 -29.58
CA SER A 114 -5.06 -19.05 -28.74
C SER A 114 -5.43 -19.23 -27.27
N GLY A 115 -6.48 -18.57 -26.77
CA GLY A 115 -6.76 -18.47 -25.34
C GLY A 115 -5.63 -17.78 -24.56
N GLY A 116 -5.63 -17.96 -23.24
CA GLY A 116 -4.62 -17.43 -22.33
C GLY A 116 -3.55 -18.45 -21.94
N PHE A 117 -2.56 -17.99 -21.16
CA PHE A 117 -1.52 -18.82 -20.57
C PHE A 117 -1.99 -19.34 -19.21
N GLY A 118 -2.32 -20.63 -19.14
CA GLY A 118 -2.68 -21.31 -17.90
C GLY A 118 -1.54 -22.13 -17.32
N LEU A 119 -1.66 -22.50 -16.05
CA LEU A 119 -0.69 -23.37 -15.38
C LEU A 119 -1.04 -24.85 -15.60
N GLU A 120 -0.08 -25.64 -16.08
CA GLU A 120 -0.26 -27.07 -16.34
C GLU A 120 1.03 -27.82 -15.97
N ASN A 121 0.94 -28.73 -14.98
CA ASN A 121 2.09 -29.48 -14.46
C ASN A 121 3.29 -28.58 -14.07
N GLY A 122 3.00 -27.39 -13.51
CA GLY A 122 4.01 -26.41 -13.13
C GLY A 122 4.56 -25.54 -14.26
N ASN A 123 4.11 -25.73 -15.50
CA ASN A 123 4.53 -24.95 -16.65
C ASN A 123 3.42 -24.02 -17.14
N LEU A 124 3.79 -22.84 -17.64
CA LEU A 124 2.85 -21.96 -18.35
C LEU A 124 2.65 -22.48 -19.77
N VAL A 125 1.40 -22.76 -20.13
CA VAL A 125 1.03 -23.27 -21.45
C VAL A 125 -0.14 -22.44 -22.01
N GLN A 126 0.00 -21.97 -23.25
CA GLN A 126 -1.08 -21.26 -23.93
C GLN A 126 -2.03 -22.24 -24.61
N LYS A 127 -3.33 -22.18 -24.25
CA LYS A 127 -4.37 -23.02 -24.86
C LYS A 127 -5.71 -22.28 -24.88
N GLY A 128 -6.52 -22.55 -25.90
CA GLY A 128 -7.86 -21.98 -26.08
C GLY A 128 -8.76 -22.02 -24.83
N PRO A 129 -8.81 -23.11 -24.04
CA PRO A 129 -9.65 -23.18 -22.85
C PRO A 129 -9.23 -22.27 -21.68
N TYR A 130 -8.01 -21.72 -21.70
CA TYR A 130 -7.51 -20.92 -20.59
C TYR A 130 -8.00 -19.48 -20.70
N ASN A 131 -8.69 -19.01 -19.67
CA ASN A 131 -9.19 -17.64 -19.55
C ASN A 131 -9.38 -17.29 -18.06
N TRP A 132 -9.91 -16.11 -17.76
CA TRP A 132 -10.08 -15.65 -16.39
C TRP A 132 -11.01 -16.53 -15.51
N ARG A 133 -11.88 -17.34 -16.14
CA ARG A 133 -12.72 -18.33 -15.43
C ARG A 133 -12.03 -19.67 -15.24
N ASN A 134 -11.09 -20.01 -16.12
CA ASN A 134 -10.35 -21.26 -16.12
C ASN A 134 -8.84 -20.99 -16.33
N PRO A 135 -8.09 -20.60 -15.30
CA PRO A 135 -6.69 -20.20 -15.44
C PRO A 135 -5.69 -21.37 -15.35
N GLY A 136 -6.17 -22.62 -15.26
CA GLY A 136 -5.31 -23.80 -15.05
C GLY A 136 -4.92 -24.06 -13.59
N PHE A 137 -5.41 -23.27 -12.64
CA PHE A 137 -5.26 -23.51 -11.21
C PHE A 137 -6.53 -23.13 -10.45
N SER A 138 -6.63 -23.58 -9.20
CA SER A 138 -7.81 -23.31 -8.36
C SER A 138 -7.84 -21.85 -7.92
N GLN A 139 -8.96 -21.16 -8.19
CA GLN A 139 -9.22 -19.83 -7.66
C GLN A 139 -10.62 -19.75 -7.06
N THR A 140 -10.73 -19.08 -5.91
CA THR A 140 -12.01 -18.68 -5.34
C THR A 140 -12.40 -17.30 -5.88
N ASP A 141 -13.58 -16.83 -5.52
CA ASP A 141 -14.09 -15.52 -5.92
C ASP A 141 -13.35 -14.34 -5.27
N ASP A 142 -12.64 -14.59 -4.18
CA ASP A 142 -11.87 -13.58 -3.44
C ASP A 142 -10.42 -13.46 -3.92
N HIS A 143 -9.95 -14.40 -4.74
CA HIS A 143 -8.65 -14.28 -5.40
C HIS A 143 -8.70 -13.23 -6.53
N HIS A 144 -7.54 -12.62 -6.82
CA HIS A 144 -7.41 -11.68 -7.92
C HIS A 144 -7.74 -12.34 -9.26
N VAL A 145 -8.40 -11.59 -10.14
CA VAL A 145 -8.64 -12.04 -11.52
C VAL A 145 -7.33 -12.07 -12.30
N VAL A 146 -7.16 -13.07 -13.16
CA VAL A 146 -5.97 -13.27 -14.01
C VAL A 146 -6.39 -13.50 -15.46
N LEU A 147 -5.42 -13.57 -16.39
CA LEU A 147 -5.66 -13.77 -17.82
C LEU A 147 -6.56 -12.68 -18.45
N VAL A 148 -6.45 -11.47 -17.92
CA VAL A 148 -7.02 -10.22 -18.44
C VAL A 148 -5.90 -9.39 -19.07
N THR A 149 -6.18 -8.72 -20.18
CA THR A 149 -5.21 -7.93 -20.94
C THR A 149 -5.39 -6.43 -20.68
N TRP A 150 -4.41 -5.63 -21.09
CA TRP A 150 -4.47 -4.16 -21.06
C TRP A 150 -5.50 -3.62 -22.06
#